data_AF-U1GHJ9-F1
#
_entry.id   AF-U1GHJ9-F1
#
_cell.length_a   1.000
_cell.length_b   1.000
_cell.length_c   1.000
_cell.angle_alpha   90.00
_cell.angle_beta   90.00
_cell.angle_gamma   90.00
#
_symmetry.space_group_name_H-M   'P 1'
#
loop_
_entity.id
_entity.type
_entity.pdbx_description
1 polymer ?
#
loop_
_entity_poly.entity_id
_entity_poly.type
_entity_poly.pdbx_seq_one_letter_code
_entity_poly.pdbx_strand_id
1 'polypeptide(L)'
;MVGAYVRMRQQQKRDEGSKRHFTHTSPRTLLGILRLSQALARLRFSDQVVTEDVDEALRLVEVSKASLYNDSRSQGDQSNSTKIYNLIRGMRDSGAAAVGDGSRGELSIRKISERVIAKGFTQDQLEQVIGEYELLDIWQRAANGTRLVFIEAGDTDDEMNM
;
A
#
# COMPACT_ATOMS: atom_id res chain seq x y z
N MET A 1 18.48 1.23 -28.30
CA MET A 1 17.69 2.48 -28.18
C MET A 1 16.26 2.38 -28.72
N VAL A 2 16.05 2.13 -30.03
CA VAL A 2 14.68 2.08 -30.63
C VAL A 2 13.78 1.06 -29.92
N GLY A 3 14.31 -0.13 -29.60
CA GLY A 3 13.57 -1.15 -28.85
C GLY A 3 13.10 -0.68 -27.46
N ALA A 4 13.90 0.13 -26.76
CA ALA A 4 13.52 0.70 -25.47
C ALA A 4 12.36 1.69 -25.62
N TYR A 5 12.40 2.54 -26.65
CA TYR A 5 11.30 3.47 -26.96
C TYR A 5 9.99 2.74 -27.29
N VAL A 6 10.06 1.68 -28.12
CA VAL A 6 8.89 0.86 -28.45
C VAL A 6 8.30 0.23 -27.19
N ARG A 7 9.14 -0.32 -26.29
CA ARG A 7 8.68 -0.86 -25.00
C ARG A 7 8.01 0.20 -24.13
N MET A 8 8.60 1.39 -24.01
CA MET A 8 7.99 2.50 -23.26
C MET A 8 6.62 2.89 -23.80
N ARG A 9 6.45 2.90 -25.13
CA ARG A 9 5.17 3.22 -25.78
C ARG A 9 4.13 2.11 -25.60
N GLN A 10 4.55 0.84 -25.65
CA GLN A 10 3.68 -0.30 -25.34
C GLN A 10 3.25 -0.28 -23.87
N GLN A 11 4.16 0.05 -22.96
CA GLN A 11 3.87 0.16 -21.53
C GLN A 11 2.88 1.29 -21.25
N GLN A 12 3.06 2.46 -21.87
CA GLN A 12 2.08 3.54 -21.79
C GLN A 12 0.67 3.07 -22.21
N LYS A 13 0.56 2.33 -23.33
CA LYS A 13 -0.74 1.82 -23.79
C LYS A 13 -1.37 0.81 -22.83
N ARG A 14 -0.57 0.07 -22.06
CA ARG A 14 -1.06 -0.84 -21.00
C ARG A 14 -1.49 -0.08 -19.76
N ASP A 15 -0.81 1.02 -19.44
CA ASP A 15 -1.10 1.87 -18.29
C ASP A 15 -2.20 2.91 -18.58
N GLU A 16 -2.60 3.09 -19.85
CA GLU A 16 -3.79 3.85 -20.29
C GLU A 16 -5.06 3.24 -19.68
N GLY A 17 -5.54 3.85 -18.59
CA GLY A 17 -6.69 3.38 -17.81
C GLY A 17 -6.39 3.12 -16.33
N SER A 18 -5.11 3.12 -15.95
CA SER A 18 -4.67 3.03 -14.56
C SER A 18 -4.39 4.43 -13.98
N LYS A 19 -4.53 4.61 -12.65
CA LYS A 19 -4.05 5.80 -11.91
C LYS A 19 -2.54 6.07 -12.08
N ARG A 20 -1.84 5.17 -12.77
CA ARG A 20 -0.42 5.19 -13.13
C ARG A 20 -0.08 6.01 -14.38
N HIS A 21 -1.05 6.65 -15.01
CA HIS A 21 -0.83 7.45 -16.21
C HIS A 21 -0.21 8.83 -15.88
N PHE A 22 1.08 8.86 -15.56
CA PHE A 22 1.79 10.08 -15.15
C PHE A 22 2.55 10.79 -16.28
N THR A 23 2.91 10.09 -17.37
CA THR A 23 3.72 10.69 -18.45
C THR A 23 3.37 10.13 -19.82
N HIS A 24 3.00 11.01 -20.75
CA HIS A 24 2.83 10.67 -22.15
C HIS A 24 4.20 10.41 -22.80
N THR A 25 4.40 9.20 -23.35
CA THR A 25 5.59 8.86 -24.12
C THR A 25 5.38 9.33 -25.55
N SER A 26 6.09 10.39 -25.93
CA SER A 26 6.04 10.99 -27.28
C SER A 26 7.41 10.91 -27.96
N PRO A 27 7.52 11.21 -29.26
CA PRO A 27 8.81 11.34 -29.92
C PRO A 27 9.76 12.34 -29.22
N ARG A 28 9.21 13.36 -28.53
CA ARG A 28 10.01 14.30 -27.72
C ARG A 28 10.70 13.61 -26.54
N THR A 29 10.10 12.56 -25.98
CA THR A 29 10.71 11.75 -24.90
C THR A 29 11.96 11.02 -25.40
N LEU A 30 11.91 10.46 -26.62
CA LEU A 30 13.09 9.83 -27.23
C LEU A 30 14.20 10.85 -27.48
N LEU A 31 13.86 12.04 -27.99
CA LEU A 31 14.82 13.12 -28.16
C LEU A 31 15.42 13.57 -26.82
N GLY A 32 14.62 13.58 -25.74
CA GLY A 32 15.09 13.85 -24.38
C GLY A 32 16.13 12.85 -23.91
N ILE A 33 15.88 11.55 -24.10
CA ILE A 33 16.82 10.47 -23.76
C ILE A 33 18.14 10.65 -24.54
N LEU A 34 18.06 10.95 -25.84
CA LEU A 34 19.25 11.22 -26.66
C LEU A 34 20.09 12.39 -26.13
N ARG A 35 19.44 13.49 -25.73
CA ARG A 35 20.13 14.64 -25.14
C ARG A 35 20.78 14.31 -23.80
N LEU A 36 20.14 13.50 -22.97
CA LEU A 36 20.72 13.01 -21.72
C LEU A 36 21.96 12.15 -21.98
N SER A 37 21.90 11.21 -22.93
CA SER A 37 23.07 10.40 -23.30
C SER A 37 24.23 11.24 -23.84
N GLN A 38 23.94 12.27 -24.65
CA GLN A 38 24.97 13.22 -25.10
C GLN A 38 25.56 14.03 -23.95
N ALA A 39 24.76 14.44 -22.96
CA ALA A 39 25.24 15.13 -21.78
C ALA A 39 26.14 14.21 -20.91
N LEU A 40 25.78 12.94 -20.75
CA LEU A 40 26.59 11.94 -20.05
C LEU A 40 27.94 11.71 -20.73
N ALA A 41 27.96 11.61 -22.06
CA ALA A 41 29.22 11.53 -22.82
C ALA A 41 30.11 12.76 -22.59
N ARG A 42 29.52 13.97 -22.55
CA ARG A 42 30.25 15.21 -22.23
C ARG A 42 30.79 15.24 -20.80
N LEU A 43 30.07 14.70 -19.82
CA LEU A 43 30.56 14.58 -18.44
C LEU A 43 31.77 13.63 -18.33
N ARG A 44 31.86 12.63 -19.22
CA ARG A 44 33.03 11.76 -19.36
C ARG A 44 34.15 12.39 -20.23
N PHE A 45 33.97 13.61 -20.72
CA PHE A 45 34.85 14.27 -21.70
C PHE A 45 35.06 13.43 -22.98
N SER A 46 33.98 12.81 -23.47
CA SER A 46 34.00 12.03 -24.70
C SER A 46 33.15 12.69 -25.78
N ASP A 47 33.68 12.69 -27.01
CA ASP A 47 32.97 13.18 -28.20
C ASP A 47 32.00 12.14 -28.79
N GLN A 48 32.05 10.89 -28.31
CA GLN A 48 31.19 9.81 -28.77
C GLN A 48 30.29 9.29 -27.64
N VAL A 49 29.02 9.08 -28.00
CA VAL A 49 28.05 8.43 -27.12
C VAL A 49 28.22 6.93 -27.23
N VAL A 50 28.45 6.28 -26.09
CA VAL A 50 28.51 4.81 -26.02
C VAL A 50 27.20 4.24 -25.46
N THR A 51 27.03 2.93 -25.53
CA THR A 51 25.81 2.25 -25.04
C THR A 51 25.54 2.51 -23.57
N GLU A 52 26.59 2.63 -22.75
CA GLU A 52 26.48 2.88 -21.31
C GLU A 52 25.79 4.23 -21.01
N ASP A 53 26.02 5.26 -21.82
CA ASP A 53 25.37 6.57 -21.67
C ASP A 53 23.88 6.49 -22.00
N VAL A 54 23.49 5.56 -22.89
CA VAL A 54 22.09 5.32 -23.25
C VAL A 54 21.38 4.53 -22.16
N ASP A 55 22.04 3.51 -21.63
CA ASP A 55 21.50 2.70 -20.56
C ASP A 55 21.33 3.51 -19.27
N GLU A 56 22.30 4.37 -18.93
CA GLU A 56 22.19 5.25 -17.77
C GLU A 56 21.11 6.32 -17.97
N ALA A 57 21.01 6.93 -19.16
CA ALA A 57 19.92 7.87 -19.45
C ALA A 57 18.54 7.22 -19.33
N LEU A 58 18.37 5.98 -19.79
CA LEU A 58 17.13 5.21 -19.62
C LEU A 58 16.85 4.91 -18.15
N ARG A 59 17.87 4.50 -17.39
CA ARG A 59 17.76 4.26 -15.95
C ARG A 59 17.33 5.52 -15.19
N LEU A 60 17.90 6.68 -15.50
CA LEU A 60 17.53 7.96 -14.89
C LEU A 60 16.07 8.34 -15.18
N VAL A 61 15.61 8.15 -16.42
CA VAL A 61 14.21 8.39 -16.80
C VAL A 61 13.28 7.44 -16.05
N GLU A 62 13.65 6.17 -15.87
CA GLU A 62 12.86 5.20 -15.11
C GLU A 62 12.77 5.58 -13.63
N VAL A 63 13.88 5.92 -12.98
CA VAL A 63 13.91 6.32 -11.57
C VAL A 63 13.11 7.61 -11.33
N SER A 64 13.18 8.60 -12.24
CA SER A 64 12.36 9.82 -12.13
C SER A 64 10.85 9.53 -12.11
N LYS A 65 10.41 8.46 -12.80
CA LYS A 65 9.01 7.99 -12.79
C LYS A 65 8.70 7.13 -11.57
N ALA A 66 9.67 6.34 -11.09
CA ALA A 66 9.50 5.48 -9.92
C ALA A 66 9.08 6.28 -8.67
N SER A 67 9.58 7.51 -8.53
CA SER A 67 9.18 8.43 -7.44
C SER A 67 7.65 8.67 -7.40
N LEU A 68 7.01 8.81 -8.57
CA LEU A 68 5.55 9.03 -8.67
C LEU A 68 4.73 7.76 -8.35
N TYR A 69 5.28 6.59 -8.66
CA TYR A 69 4.67 5.32 -8.28
C TYR A 69 4.80 5.01 -6.78
N ASN A 70 5.84 5.54 -6.15
CA ASN A 70 6.07 5.34 -4.72
C ASN A 70 5.15 6.20 -3.85
N ASP A 71 4.58 7.28 -4.37
CA ASP A 71 3.60 8.10 -3.65
C ASP A 71 2.18 7.48 -3.69
N SER A 72 1.86 6.80 -4.79
CA SER A 72 0.60 6.02 -4.90
C SER A 72 0.65 4.67 -4.18
N ARG A 73 1.86 4.22 -3.81
CA ARG A 73 2.10 3.31 -2.71
C ARG A 73 2.52 4.14 -1.51
N SER A 74 1.55 4.84 -0.90
CA SER A 74 1.56 4.86 0.56
C SER A 74 1.67 3.40 0.97
N GLN A 75 2.90 2.96 1.18
CA GLN A 75 3.22 1.73 1.85
C GLN A 75 2.83 2.06 3.27
N GLY A 76 1.50 2.07 3.48
CA GLY A 76 0.88 2.27 4.77
C GLY A 76 1.65 1.36 5.71
N ASP A 77 2.01 1.95 6.84
CA ASP A 77 2.81 1.36 7.88
C ASP A 77 2.77 -0.19 7.84
N GLN A 78 3.88 -0.81 7.47
CA GLN A 78 3.97 -2.28 7.36
C GLN A 78 4.23 -2.94 8.71
N SER A 79 4.07 -2.19 9.80
CA SER A 79 4.12 -2.71 11.16
C SER A 79 3.21 -3.92 11.32
N ASN A 80 3.58 -4.77 12.26
CA ASN A 80 2.75 -5.89 12.65
C ASN A 80 1.40 -5.38 13.19
N SER A 81 1.36 -4.21 13.86
CA SER A 81 0.14 -3.54 14.31
C SER A 81 -0.84 -3.27 13.17
N THR A 82 -0.40 -2.61 12.10
CA THR A 82 -1.26 -2.31 10.95
C THR A 82 -1.72 -3.57 10.22
N LYS A 83 -0.87 -4.61 10.12
CA LYS A 83 -1.27 -5.89 9.49
C LYS A 83 -2.30 -6.65 10.32
N ILE A 84 -2.13 -6.69 11.64
CA ILE A 84 -3.08 -7.33 12.56
C ILE A 84 -4.40 -6.56 12.57
N TYR A 85 -4.36 -5.22 12.61
CA TYR A 85 -5.55 -4.37 12.50
C TYR A 85 -6.34 -4.63 11.22
N ASN A 86 -5.68 -4.62 10.05
CA ASN A 86 -6.34 -4.89 8.77
C ASN A 86 -6.93 -6.31 8.69
N LEU A 87 -6.26 -7.29 9.32
CA LEU A 87 -6.78 -8.65 9.41
C LEU A 87 -8.07 -8.70 10.24
N ILE A 88 -8.09 -8.07 11.42
CA ILE A 88 -9.26 -8.03 12.30
C ILE A 88 -10.41 -7.24 11.65
N ARG A 89 -10.11 -6.12 10.99
CA ARG A 89 -11.09 -5.36 10.20
C ARG A 89 -11.71 -6.22 9.08
N GLY A 90 -10.89 -6.96 8.33
CA GLY A 90 -11.42 -7.89 7.32
C GLY A 90 -12.27 -9.03 7.91
N MET A 91 -11.98 -9.49 9.13
CA MET A 91 -12.79 -10.48 9.84
C MET A 91 -14.13 -9.90 10.31
N ARG A 92 -14.18 -8.61 10.66
CA ARG A 92 -15.42 -7.87 10.94
C ARG A 92 -16.29 -7.79 9.69
N ASP A 93 -15.72 -7.30 8.59
CA ASP A 93 -16.45 -7.05 7.33
C ASP A 93 -17.00 -8.34 6.71
N SER A 94 -16.26 -9.45 6.83
CA SER A 94 -16.70 -10.77 6.36
C SER A 94 -17.61 -11.51 7.33
N GLY A 95 -17.80 -11.01 8.55
CA GLY A 95 -18.54 -11.70 9.62
C GLY A 95 -17.88 -12.97 10.15
N ALA A 96 -16.65 -13.30 9.70
CA ALA A 96 -15.96 -14.54 10.07
C ALA A 96 -15.71 -14.64 11.59
N ALA A 97 -15.49 -13.51 12.25
CA ALA A 97 -15.29 -13.43 13.70
C ALA A 97 -16.56 -13.10 14.50
N ALA A 98 -17.73 -12.93 13.86
CA ALA A 98 -18.96 -12.57 14.54
C ALA A 98 -19.33 -13.61 15.62
N VAL A 99 -19.85 -13.11 16.75
CA VAL A 99 -20.46 -13.92 17.80
C VAL A 99 -21.87 -14.29 17.33
N GLY A 100 -22.18 -15.58 17.24
CA GLY A 100 -23.44 -16.09 16.66
C GLY A 100 -24.69 -15.87 17.52
N ASP A 101 -24.65 -14.93 18.45
CA ASP A 101 -25.65 -14.69 19.50
C ASP A 101 -26.44 -13.38 19.29
N GLY A 102 -26.46 -12.87 18.05
CA GLY A 102 -27.17 -11.62 17.72
C GLY A 102 -26.49 -10.32 18.18
N SER A 103 -25.37 -10.40 18.91
CA SER A 103 -24.53 -9.26 19.28
C SER A 103 -23.85 -8.64 18.05
N ARG A 104 -24.53 -7.67 17.42
CA ARG A 104 -24.08 -7.00 16.21
C ARG A 104 -22.83 -6.16 16.52
N GLY A 105 -21.74 -6.40 15.79
CA GLY A 105 -20.49 -5.65 15.96
C GLY A 105 -19.49 -6.25 16.95
N GLU A 106 -19.84 -7.32 17.67
CA GLU A 106 -18.91 -8.01 18.57
C GLU A 106 -18.16 -9.14 17.87
N LEU A 107 -16.85 -9.18 18.08
CA LEU A 107 -15.95 -10.19 17.51
C LEU A 107 -15.41 -11.12 18.59
N SER A 108 -15.41 -12.42 18.32
CA SER A 108 -14.82 -13.41 19.22
C SER A 108 -13.29 -13.34 19.17
N ILE A 109 -12.64 -13.01 20.30
CA ILE A 109 -11.17 -12.97 20.39
C ILE A 109 -10.57 -14.35 20.10
N ARG A 110 -11.26 -15.44 20.47
CA ARG A 110 -10.84 -16.81 20.15
C ARG A 110 -10.66 -17.02 18.63
N LYS A 111 -11.64 -16.58 17.83
CA LYS A 111 -11.59 -16.68 16.36
C LYS A 111 -10.53 -15.75 15.77
N ILE A 112 -10.32 -14.57 16.36
CA ILE A 112 -9.26 -13.64 15.97
C ILE A 112 -7.90 -14.28 16.21
N SER A 113 -7.63 -14.82 17.41
CA SER A 113 -6.38 -15.52 17.76
C SER A 113 -6.06 -16.65 16.80
N GLU A 114 -7.03 -17.53 16.49
CA GLU A 114 -6.84 -18.62 15.53
C GLU A 114 -6.40 -18.10 14.15
N ARG A 115 -7.02 -17.02 13.67
CA ARG A 115 -6.72 -16.44 12.35
C ARG A 115 -5.40 -15.69 12.30
N VAL A 116 -5.06 -14.97 13.38
CA VAL A 116 -3.82 -14.22 13.54
C VAL A 116 -2.62 -15.18 13.59
N ILE A 117 -2.74 -16.27 14.35
CA ILE A 117 -1.74 -17.33 14.42
C ILE A 117 -1.60 -18.06 13.07
N ALA A 118 -2.71 -18.39 12.41
CA ALA A 118 -2.69 -19.00 11.07
C ALA A 118 -2.02 -18.11 10.01
N LYS A 119 -1.95 -16.79 10.24
CA LYS A 119 -1.23 -15.82 9.39
C LYS A 119 0.25 -15.63 9.77
N GLY A 120 0.73 -16.29 10.82
CA GLY A 120 2.13 -16.29 11.23
C GLY A 120 2.50 -15.27 12.31
N PHE A 121 1.51 -14.63 12.95
CA PHE A 121 1.75 -13.73 14.08
C PHE A 121 1.67 -14.49 15.41
N THR A 122 2.32 -13.97 16.46
CA THR A 122 2.28 -14.58 17.80
C THR A 122 1.12 -14.05 18.64
N GLN A 123 0.75 -14.79 19.70
CA GLN A 123 -0.27 -14.32 20.65
C GLN A 123 0.17 -13.05 21.37
N ASP A 124 1.46 -12.91 21.70
CA ASP A 124 2.00 -11.70 22.34
C ASP A 124 1.88 -10.47 21.44
N GLN A 125 2.12 -10.64 20.14
CA GLN A 125 1.94 -9.56 19.16
C GLN A 125 0.47 -9.14 19.07
N LEU A 126 -0.46 -10.09 19.11
CA LEU A 126 -1.89 -9.78 19.13
C LEU A 126 -2.28 -9.02 20.39
N GLU A 127 -1.82 -9.45 21.56
CA GLU A 127 -2.12 -8.81 22.84
C GLU A 127 -1.59 -7.38 22.90
N GLN A 128 -0.35 -7.18 22.42
CA GLN A 128 0.26 -5.85 22.31
C GLN A 128 -0.55 -4.93 21.40
N VAL A 129 -0.98 -5.42 20.24
CA VAL A 129 -1.78 -4.64 19.29
C VAL A 129 -3.16 -4.34 19.85
N ILE A 130 -3.82 -5.29 20.50
CA ILE A 130 -5.10 -5.01 21.13
C ILE A 130 -4.94 -3.92 22.19
N GLY A 131 -3.93 -4.01 23.07
CA GLY A 131 -3.67 -2.98 24.08
C GLY A 131 -3.33 -1.62 23.48
N GLU A 132 -2.57 -1.57 22.39
CA GLU A 132 -2.27 -0.33 21.64
C GLU A 132 -3.54 0.33 21.11
N TYR A 133 -4.42 -0.43 20.45
CA TYR A 133 -5.66 0.09 19.87
C TYR A 133 -6.78 0.31 20.91
N GLU A 134 -6.71 -0.34 22.07
CA GLU A 134 -7.54 -0.01 23.25
C GLU A 134 -7.14 1.36 23.83
N LEU A 135 -5.84 1.66 23.93
CA LEU A 135 -5.37 2.98 24.38
C LEU A 135 -5.76 4.13 23.45
N LEU A 136 -5.92 3.83 22.16
CA LEU A 136 -6.35 4.79 21.14
C LEU A 136 -7.87 4.95 21.03
N ASP A 137 -8.65 4.31 21.92
CA ASP A 137 -10.11 4.27 21.89
C ASP A 137 -10.67 3.79 20.54
N ILE A 138 -9.97 2.86 19.87
CA ILE A 138 -10.42 2.24 18.61
C ILE A 138 -11.10 0.90 18.90
N TRP A 139 -10.60 0.15 19.89
CA TRP A 139 -11.15 -1.13 20.31
C TRP A 139 -11.47 -1.16 21.80
N GLN A 140 -12.38 -2.04 22.18
CA GLN A 140 -12.70 -2.33 23.57
C GLN A 140 -12.92 -3.83 23.78
N ARG A 141 -12.33 -4.40 24.83
CA ARG A 141 -12.67 -5.74 25.31
C ARG A 141 -14.00 -5.74 26.07
N ALA A 142 -14.89 -6.63 25.66
CA ALA A 142 -16.17 -6.91 26.32
C ALA A 142 -16.21 -8.35 26.85
N ALA A 143 -17.24 -8.67 27.64
CA ALA A 143 -17.49 -10.00 28.20
C ALA A 143 -16.24 -10.63 28.86
N ASN A 144 -15.68 -9.93 29.86
CA ASN A 144 -14.48 -10.34 30.60
C ASN A 144 -13.25 -10.62 29.71
N GLY A 145 -13.10 -9.89 28.60
CA GLY A 145 -11.95 -10.03 27.70
C GLY A 145 -12.09 -11.17 26.68
N THR A 146 -13.28 -11.70 26.45
CA THR A 146 -13.52 -12.75 25.44
C THR A 146 -14.04 -12.22 24.11
N ARG A 147 -14.51 -10.97 24.08
CA ARG A 147 -15.07 -10.31 22.90
C ARG A 147 -14.36 -8.98 22.65
N LEU A 148 -14.19 -8.61 21.39
CA LEU A 148 -13.60 -7.36 20.93
C LEU A 148 -14.65 -6.55 20.18
N VAL A 149 -14.79 -5.28 20.53
CA VAL A 149 -15.76 -4.34 19.94
C VAL A 149 -14.99 -3.17 19.32
N PHE A 150 -15.41 -2.71 18.16
CA PHE A 150 -14.90 -1.47 17.57
C PHE A 150 -15.68 -0.29 18.16
N ILE A 151 -14.96 0.66 18.73
CA ILE A 151 -15.54 1.94 19.15
C ILE A 151 -15.66 2.77 17.87
N GLU A 152 -16.88 2.89 17.34
CA GLU A 152 -17.13 3.83 16.24
C GLU A 152 -17.16 5.24 16.83
N ALA A 153 -16.22 6.09 16.40
CA ALA A 153 -16.31 7.52 16.64
C ALA A 153 -17.49 8.07 15.84
N GLY A 154 -18.69 8.02 16.43
CA GLY A 154 -19.90 8.67 15.92
C GLY A 154 -21.09 7.75 15.73
N ASP A 155 -21.64 7.18 16.82
CA ASP A 155 -23.05 6.76 16.85
C ASP A 155 -23.70 6.98 18.23
N THR A 156 -23.53 8.19 18.77
CA THR A 156 -24.29 8.68 19.94
C THR A 156 -25.54 9.46 19.54
N ASP A 157 -26.11 9.25 18.35
CA ASP A 157 -27.28 10.00 17.87
C ASP A 157 -28.61 9.19 17.82
N ASP A 158 -28.65 7.96 18.33
CA ASP A 158 -29.86 7.11 18.33
C ASP A 158 -30.50 6.86 19.72
N GLU A 159 -30.34 7.79 20.68
CA GLU A 159 -31.05 7.74 21.99
C GLU A 159 -31.86 9.02 22.35
N MET A 160 -32.22 9.87 21.37
CA MET A 160 -33.15 10.99 21.59
C MET A 160 -34.33 11.01 20.63
N ASN A 161 -35.09 9.92 20.56
CA ASN A 161 -36.50 10.03 20.18
C ASN A 161 -37.36 8.92 20.81
N MET A 162 -37.77 9.14 22.06
CA MET A 162 -38.98 8.56 22.63
C MET A 162 -39.76 9.65 23.37
#